data_AF-A0A6J2XLD2-F1
#
_entry.id   AF-A0A6J2XLD2-F1
#
_cell.length_a   1.000
_cell.length_b   1.000
_cell.length_c   1.000
_cell.angle_alpha   90.00
_cell.angle_beta   90.00
_cell.angle_gamma   90.00
#
_symmetry.space_group_name_H-M   'P 1'
#
loop_
_entity.id
_entity.type
_entity.pdbx_description
1 polymer ?
#
loop_
_entity_poly.entity_id
_entity_poly.type
_entity_poly.pdbx_seq_one_letter_code
_entity_poly.pdbx_strand_id
1 'polypeptide(L)'
;MELFGRFLLQTKEVEETKSFGSRFRGASQGTDLEELFDQFTTIIKRRFQEFNEKDSGWTLQQLLHVDVRVNKINPLKASSYIPLPKEIEAKKAVLNIQNTDQKCFVWSVLAALHPVPRTQNANRVQNYHPFEQELDVTGIDFPISLKQVSKFEQLNNISINVYGLEKGYKHDRNIIEVVGPLYFTRSHKTDRRVNLLLISDDSGNNHYCLIRNMSRLISKQLSGKQHSKFLCDGCLVYFSSDIKLENHQKYDCGHVVVETPSDNLKKNKYGENIPENILKFTNFERKLKVPFVVYADFETILEPIQTEQNELDPEISYTVKHTNTFLILLPITLNAILIILSRFSRLLGDLMHIKFS
;
A
#
# COMPACT_ATOMS: atom_id res chain seq x y z
N MET A 1 -13.02 -5.68 -13.36
CA MET A 1 -14.32 -6.06 -13.95
C MET A 1 -14.73 -4.94 -14.89
N GLU A 2 -15.31 -5.23 -16.04
CA GLU A 2 -15.65 -4.20 -17.03
C GLU A 2 -16.97 -4.52 -17.74
N LEU A 3 -17.91 -3.58 -17.73
CA LEU A 3 -19.24 -3.74 -18.32
C LEU A 3 -19.33 -3.06 -19.68
N PHE A 4 -19.84 -3.76 -20.68
CA PHE A 4 -20.05 -3.25 -22.03
C PHE A 4 -21.55 -3.11 -22.34
N GLY A 5 -21.93 -1.95 -22.87
CA GLY A 5 -23.29 -1.66 -23.32
C GLY A 5 -23.31 -0.97 -24.67
N ARG A 6 -24.36 -1.20 -25.45
CA ARG A 6 -24.67 -0.47 -26.68
C ARG A 6 -25.56 0.71 -26.36
N PHE A 7 -25.15 1.89 -26.80
CA PHE A 7 -25.85 3.13 -26.58
C PHE A 7 -26.21 3.78 -27.92
N LEU A 8 -27.39 4.38 -27.97
CA LEU A 8 -27.89 5.16 -29.10
C LEU A 8 -27.89 6.64 -28.75
N LEU A 9 -27.22 7.45 -29.56
CA LEU A 9 -27.36 8.89 -29.52
C LEU A 9 -28.56 9.30 -30.37
N GLN A 10 -29.70 9.57 -29.73
CA GLN A 10 -30.96 9.84 -30.43
C GLN A 10 -30.88 11.04 -31.39
N THR A 11 -30.02 12.02 -31.10
CA THR A 11 -29.89 13.24 -31.91
C THR A 11 -29.16 13.04 -33.24
N LYS A 12 -28.37 11.98 -33.38
CA LYS A 12 -27.59 11.68 -34.60
C LYS A 12 -27.83 10.28 -35.16
N GLU A 13 -28.74 9.51 -34.54
CA GLU A 13 -29.00 8.09 -34.84
C GLU A 13 -27.70 7.24 -34.89
N VAL A 14 -26.72 7.58 -34.06
CA VAL A 14 -25.44 6.86 -33.99
C VAL A 14 -25.49 5.85 -32.85
N GLU A 15 -25.16 4.59 -33.17
CA GLU A 15 -24.94 3.55 -32.18
C GLU A 15 -23.46 3.41 -31.85
N GLU A 16 -23.13 3.36 -30.56
CA GLU A 16 -21.76 3.20 -30.08
C GLU A 16 -21.71 2.22 -28.90
N THR A 17 -20.64 1.42 -28.85
CA THR A 17 -20.37 0.54 -27.71
C THR A 17 -19.50 1.28 -26.69
N LYS A 18 -19.96 1.35 -25.44
CA LYS A 18 -19.22 1.99 -24.34
C LYS A 18 -18.92 0.97 -23.24
N SER A 19 -17.78 1.14 -22.56
CA SER A 19 -17.34 0.27 -21.48
C SER A 19 -17.17 1.01 -20.15
N PHE A 20 -17.48 0.32 -19.04
CA PHE A 20 -17.38 0.82 -17.68
C PHE A 20 -16.56 -0.15 -16.84
N GLY A 21 -15.27 0.15 -16.70
CA GLY A 21 -14.31 -0.67 -15.97
C GLY A 21 -14.20 -0.33 -14.48
N SER A 22 -13.76 -1.29 -13.69
CA SER A 22 -13.19 -1.13 -12.35
C SER A 22 -11.68 -1.38 -12.37
N ARG A 23 -10.92 -0.72 -11.47
CA ARG A 23 -9.47 -0.99 -11.30
C ARG A 23 -9.25 -2.40 -10.72
N PHE A 24 -8.09 -3.00 -10.98
CA PHE A 24 -7.71 -4.27 -10.36
C PHE A 24 -7.64 -4.15 -8.83
N ARG A 25 -8.02 -5.23 -8.13
CA ARG A 25 -7.83 -5.39 -6.68
C ARG A 25 -7.17 -6.73 -6.41
N GLY A 26 -6.20 -6.74 -5.49
CA GLY A 26 -5.56 -7.96 -5.03
C GLY A 26 -6.53 -8.74 -4.13
N ALA A 27 -6.63 -10.05 -4.36
CA ALA A 27 -7.35 -10.98 -3.50
C ALA A 27 -6.38 -12.03 -2.97
N SER A 28 -6.39 -12.24 -1.67
CA SER A 28 -5.60 -13.27 -0.97
C SER A 28 -6.51 -14.41 -0.51
N GLN A 29 -5.93 -15.50 0.01
CA GLN A 29 -6.69 -16.65 0.51
C GLN A 29 -7.66 -16.31 1.66
N GLY A 30 -7.47 -15.16 2.34
CA GLY A 30 -8.36 -14.68 3.39
C GLY A 30 -9.26 -13.51 2.97
N THR A 31 -9.34 -13.19 1.68
CA THR A 31 -10.20 -12.13 1.15
C THR A 31 -11.60 -12.67 0.91
N ASP A 32 -12.61 -12.01 1.48
CA ASP A 32 -14.01 -12.30 1.17
C ASP A 32 -14.29 -11.89 -0.28
N LEU A 33 -14.46 -12.91 -1.13
CA LEU A 33 -14.71 -12.73 -2.56
C LEU A 33 -16.10 -12.15 -2.83
N GLU A 34 -17.07 -12.35 -1.92
CA GLU A 34 -18.42 -11.79 -2.06
C GLU A 34 -18.39 -10.28 -1.86
N GLU A 35 -17.78 -9.81 -0.77
CA GLU A 35 -17.64 -8.38 -0.49
C GLU A 35 -16.89 -7.66 -1.62
N LEU A 36 -15.82 -8.28 -2.12
CA LEU A 36 -15.01 -7.72 -3.20
C LEU A 36 -15.79 -7.63 -4.53
N PHE A 37 -16.68 -8.59 -4.80
CA PHE A 37 -17.55 -8.56 -5.98
C PHE A 37 -18.63 -7.48 -5.87
N ASP A 38 -19.22 -7.30 -4.69
CA ASP A 38 -20.22 -6.25 -4.43
C ASP A 38 -19.60 -4.85 -4.56
N GLN A 39 -18.37 -4.67 -4.09
CA GLN A 39 -17.61 -3.44 -4.29
C GLN A 39 -17.39 -3.13 -5.78
N PHE A 40 -17.04 -4.14 -6.59
CA PHE A 40 -16.88 -3.95 -8.04
C PHE A 40 -18.19 -3.62 -8.73
N THR A 41 -19.26 -4.31 -8.36
CA THR A 41 -20.62 -4.06 -8.85
C THR A 41 -21.06 -2.63 -8.56
N THR A 42 -20.82 -2.16 -7.32
CA THR A 42 -21.17 -0.81 -6.89
C THR A 42 -20.42 0.25 -7.70
N ILE A 43 -19.12 0.04 -7.94
CA ILE A 43 -18.30 0.95 -8.76
C ILE A 43 -18.84 1.04 -10.20
N ILE A 44 -19.20 -0.10 -10.78
CA ILE A 44 -19.73 -0.16 -12.15
C ILE A 44 -21.11 0.49 -12.24
N LYS A 45 -22.03 0.18 -11.29
CA LYS A 45 -23.36 0.81 -11.21
C LYS A 45 -23.25 2.34 -11.12
N ARG A 46 -22.36 2.84 -10.25
CA ARG A 46 -22.14 4.28 -10.10
C ARG A 46 -21.63 4.94 -11.39
N ARG A 47 -20.60 4.36 -12.03
CA ARG A 47 -20.05 4.89 -13.29
C ARG A 47 -21.08 4.89 -14.42
N PHE A 48 -21.94 3.88 -14.44
CA PHE A 48 -23.05 3.79 -15.37
C PHE A 48 -24.10 4.88 -15.13
N GLN A 49 -24.50 5.11 -13.87
CA GLN A 49 -25.43 6.18 -13.50
C GLN A 49 -24.88 7.58 -13.79
N GLU A 50 -23.63 7.84 -13.42
CA GLU A 50 -22.95 9.12 -13.72
C GLU A 50 -22.87 9.41 -15.22
N PHE A 51 -22.80 8.39 -16.06
CA PHE A 51 -22.82 8.54 -17.52
C PHE A 51 -24.22 8.89 -18.04
N ASN A 52 -25.25 8.32 -17.42
CA ASN A 52 -26.65 8.55 -17.79
C ASN A 52 -27.16 9.93 -17.32
N GLU A 53 -26.75 10.38 -16.13
CA GLU A 53 -27.19 11.66 -15.52
C GLU A 53 -26.50 12.89 -16.12
N LYS A 54 -25.39 12.74 -16.83
CA LYS A 54 -24.62 13.87 -17.41
C LYS A 54 -25.16 14.39 -18.75
N ASP A 55 -26.46 14.24 -19.03
CA ASP A 55 -27.14 14.74 -20.23
C ASP A 55 -26.42 14.41 -21.55
N SER A 56 -25.73 13.27 -21.62
CA SER A 56 -24.88 12.93 -22.76
C SER A 56 -25.67 12.62 -24.04
N GLY A 57 -27.00 12.54 -23.95
CA GLY A 57 -27.93 12.22 -25.05
C GLY A 57 -27.89 10.74 -25.48
N TRP A 58 -27.05 9.93 -24.83
CA TRP A 58 -26.88 8.51 -25.11
C TRP A 58 -27.86 7.68 -24.29
N THR A 59 -28.78 7.00 -24.96
CA THR A 59 -29.72 6.06 -24.34
C THR A 59 -29.15 4.65 -24.41
N LEU A 60 -29.11 3.93 -23.29
CA LEU A 60 -28.76 2.51 -23.29
C LEU A 60 -29.83 1.73 -24.08
N GLN A 61 -29.41 1.05 -25.15
CA GLN A 61 -30.27 0.12 -25.88
C GLN A 61 -30.17 -1.30 -25.31
N GLN A 62 -28.94 -1.76 -25.07
CA GLN A 62 -28.69 -3.15 -24.70
C GLN A 62 -27.40 -3.30 -23.91
N LEU A 63 -27.42 -4.13 -22.86
CA LEU A 63 -26.20 -4.61 -22.20
C LEU A 63 -25.63 -5.78 -23.00
N LEU A 64 -24.36 -5.70 -23.38
CA LEU A 64 -23.71 -6.69 -24.25
C LEU A 64 -23.11 -7.83 -23.43
N HIS A 65 -22.11 -7.52 -22.59
CA HIS A 65 -21.43 -8.49 -21.72
C HIS A 65 -20.65 -7.77 -20.61
N VAL A 66 -20.15 -8.54 -19.63
CA VAL A 66 -19.14 -8.07 -18.67
C VAL A 66 -17.94 -8.97 -18.73
N ASP A 67 -16.78 -8.33 -18.73
CA ASP A 67 -15.49 -8.98 -18.66
C ASP A 67 -14.97 -8.98 -17.23
N VAL A 68 -14.85 -10.17 -16.66
CA VAL A 68 -14.18 -10.40 -15.38
C VAL A 68 -12.79 -10.96 -15.66
N ARG A 69 -11.77 -10.12 -15.47
CA ARG A 69 -10.36 -10.52 -15.61
C ARG A 69 -9.80 -10.96 -14.27
N VAL A 70 -9.38 -12.22 -14.17
CA VAL A 70 -8.76 -12.80 -12.97
C VAL A 70 -7.37 -13.31 -13.34
N ASN A 71 -6.35 -12.79 -12.66
CA ASN A 71 -4.97 -13.21 -12.87
C ASN A 71 -4.58 -14.22 -11.78
N LYS A 72 -4.41 -15.50 -12.15
CA LYS A 72 -3.88 -16.52 -11.24
C LYS A 72 -2.36 -16.42 -11.22
N ILE A 73 -1.81 -16.10 -10.05
CA ILE A 73 -0.37 -16.12 -9.84
C ILE A 73 0.02 -17.53 -9.37
N ASN A 74 0.84 -18.22 -10.16
CA ASN A 74 1.29 -19.59 -9.90
C ASN A 74 2.76 -19.53 -9.42
N PRO A 75 3.07 -19.77 -8.14
CA PRO A 75 4.45 -19.72 -7.66
C PRO A 75 5.18 -21.01 -8.06
N LEU A 76 5.64 -21.10 -9.31
CA LEU A 76 6.61 -22.11 -9.73
C LEU A 76 8.01 -21.62 -9.35
N LYS A 77 8.43 -21.86 -8.10
CA LYS A 77 9.85 -21.86 -7.71
C LYS A 77 10.09 -22.70 -6.46
N ALA A 78 11.09 -23.58 -6.55
CA ALA A 78 11.49 -24.59 -5.58
C ALA A 78 12.33 -24.05 -4.40
N SER A 79 12.04 -22.85 -3.91
CA SER A 79 12.62 -22.32 -2.67
C SER A 79 11.75 -21.20 -2.12
N SER A 80 11.42 -21.22 -0.82
CA SER A 80 10.77 -20.09 -0.15
C SER A 80 11.62 -18.82 -0.15
N TYR A 81 12.93 -18.97 -0.37
CA TYR A 81 13.88 -17.89 -0.30
C TYR A 81 13.65 -16.85 -1.40
N ILE A 82 13.39 -15.62 -0.98
CA ILE A 82 13.29 -14.47 -1.85
C ILE A 82 14.54 -13.60 -1.62
N PRO A 83 15.31 -13.25 -2.66
CA PRO A 83 16.47 -12.37 -2.50
C PRO A 83 16.03 -10.95 -2.11
N LEU A 84 16.85 -10.26 -1.32
CA LEU A 84 16.59 -8.85 -0.99
C LEU A 84 16.76 -7.97 -2.24
N PRO A 85 15.97 -6.90 -2.39
CA PRO A 85 16.27 -5.87 -3.36
C PRO A 85 17.65 -5.23 -3.10
N LYS A 86 18.36 -4.88 -4.17
CA LYS A 86 19.75 -4.38 -4.12
C LYS A 86 19.89 -3.16 -3.20
N GLU A 87 18.90 -2.29 -3.19
CA GLU A 87 18.85 -1.07 -2.38
C GLU A 87 18.80 -1.37 -0.88
N ILE A 88 18.10 -2.45 -0.50
CA ILE A 88 17.98 -2.89 0.89
C ILE A 88 19.21 -3.70 1.30
N GLU A 89 19.71 -4.57 0.41
CA GLU A 89 20.93 -5.34 0.62
C GLU A 89 22.15 -4.42 0.84
N ALA A 90 22.28 -3.37 0.02
CA ALA A 90 23.37 -2.39 0.11
C ALA A 90 23.42 -1.67 1.47
N LYS A 91 22.27 -1.51 2.14
CA LYS A 91 22.21 -0.90 3.48
C LYS A 91 22.84 -1.80 4.55
N LYS A 92 23.06 -3.10 4.30
CA LYS A 92 23.61 -4.07 5.28
C LYS A 92 22.88 -4.01 6.64
N ALA A 93 21.60 -3.69 6.61
CA ALA A 93 20.75 -3.52 7.79
C ALA A 93 19.89 -4.76 8.06
N VAL A 94 19.62 -5.54 7.02
CA VAL A 94 18.78 -6.74 7.04
C VAL A 94 19.67 -7.98 6.91
N LEU A 95 19.31 -9.05 7.61
CA LEU A 95 19.85 -10.39 7.43
C LEU A 95 18.77 -11.25 6.78
N ASN A 96 19.06 -11.74 5.59
CA ASN A 96 18.18 -12.67 4.88
C ASN A 96 18.77 -14.08 4.99
N ILE A 97 18.03 -14.98 5.63
CA ILE A 97 18.46 -16.37 5.83
C ILE A 97 18.03 -17.19 4.61
N GLN A 98 18.97 -17.94 4.06
CA GLN A 98 18.78 -18.77 2.88
C GLN A 98 18.25 -20.14 3.28
N ASN A 99 16.92 -20.27 3.27
CA ASN A 99 16.22 -21.50 3.59
C ASN A 99 15.55 -22.11 2.34
N THR A 100 15.36 -23.42 2.37
CA THR A 100 14.65 -24.19 1.33
C THR A 100 13.26 -24.67 1.79
N ASP A 101 12.96 -24.53 3.09
CA ASP A 101 11.69 -24.88 3.73
C ASP A 101 10.74 -23.67 3.83
N GLN A 102 9.55 -23.81 4.43
CA GLN A 102 8.63 -22.67 4.63
C GLN A 102 8.82 -21.97 5.99
N LYS A 103 9.98 -22.12 6.65
CA LYS A 103 10.22 -21.69 8.04
C LYS A 103 11.02 -20.38 8.15
N CYS A 104 11.07 -19.56 7.10
CA CYS A 104 11.82 -18.30 7.09
C CYS A 104 11.53 -17.35 8.26
N PHE A 105 10.28 -17.35 8.75
CA PHE A 105 9.89 -16.62 9.96
C PHE A 105 10.66 -17.11 11.20
N VAL A 106 10.62 -18.43 11.46
CA VAL A 106 11.28 -19.07 12.61
C VAL A 106 12.79 -18.84 12.55
N TRP A 107 13.40 -19.06 11.38
CA TRP A 107 14.82 -18.81 11.19
C TRP A 107 15.19 -17.35 11.48
N SER A 108 14.37 -16.40 11.03
CA SER A 108 14.62 -14.97 11.28
C SER A 108 14.51 -14.60 12.76
N VAL A 109 13.57 -15.20 13.49
CA VAL A 109 13.43 -15.02 14.94
C VAL A 109 14.64 -15.64 15.67
N LEU A 110 15.03 -16.88 15.34
CA LEU A 110 16.21 -17.52 15.94
C LEU A 110 17.48 -16.71 15.70
N ALA A 111 17.66 -16.14 14.52
CA ALA A 111 18.82 -15.29 14.25
C ALA A 111 18.84 -13.97 15.03
N ALA A 112 17.68 -13.54 15.55
CA ALA A 112 17.60 -12.41 16.47
C ALA A 112 17.96 -12.81 17.90
N LEU A 113 17.52 -14.01 18.32
CA LEU A 113 17.79 -14.55 19.66
C LEU A 113 19.23 -15.06 19.81
N HIS A 114 19.82 -15.56 18.72
CA HIS A 114 21.18 -16.11 18.65
C HIS A 114 21.99 -15.38 17.57
N PRO A 115 22.46 -14.15 17.84
CA PRO A 115 23.10 -13.33 16.81
C PRO A 115 24.44 -13.91 16.36
N VAL A 116 24.52 -14.31 15.09
CA VAL A 116 25.78 -14.72 14.46
C VAL A 116 26.47 -13.53 13.78
N PRO A 117 27.77 -13.29 14.00
CA PRO A 117 28.53 -12.25 13.30
C PRO A 117 28.45 -12.41 11.78
N ARG A 118 28.41 -11.29 11.04
CA ARG A 118 28.37 -11.33 9.57
C ARG A 118 29.56 -12.03 8.92
N THR A 119 30.71 -12.04 9.61
CA THR A 119 31.93 -12.72 9.18
C THR A 119 31.82 -14.25 9.16
N GLN A 120 30.80 -14.82 9.82
CA GLN A 120 30.60 -16.26 9.97
C GLN A 120 29.42 -16.78 9.14
N ASN A 121 29.12 -16.15 7.99
CA ASN A 121 28.03 -16.55 7.09
C ASN A 121 26.68 -16.66 7.81
N ALA A 122 26.30 -15.61 8.55
CA ALA A 122 25.07 -15.56 9.35
C ALA A 122 23.76 -15.78 8.54
N ASN A 123 23.81 -15.81 7.21
CA ASN A 123 22.68 -16.11 6.34
C ASN A 123 22.38 -17.62 6.22
N ARG A 124 23.20 -18.49 6.79
CA ARG A 124 23.06 -19.96 6.70
C ARG A 124 22.14 -20.52 7.78
N VAL A 125 21.18 -21.35 7.40
CA VAL A 125 20.26 -22.04 8.32
C VAL A 125 21.00 -22.94 9.32
N GLN A 126 22.11 -23.56 8.91
CA GLN A 126 22.86 -24.49 9.77
C GLN A 126 23.34 -23.86 11.09
N ASN A 127 23.56 -22.53 11.10
CA ASN A 127 23.96 -21.83 12.31
C ASN A 127 22.85 -21.76 13.37
N TYR A 128 21.59 -21.90 12.95
CA TYR A 128 20.42 -21.74 13.80
C TYR A 128 19.68 -23.06 14.06
N HIS A 129 19.94 -24.09 13.25
CA HIS A 129 19.36 -25.42 13.40
C HIS A 129 19.48 -26.02 14.82
N PRO A 130 20.58 -25.83 15.59
CA PRO A 130 20.66 -26.33 16.96
C PRO A 130 19.61 -25.74 17.91
N PHE A 131 19.09 -24.55 17.60
CA PHE A 131 18.15 -23.79 18.43
C PHE A 131 16.70 -23.93 17.97
N GLU A 132 16.42 -24.74 16.95
CA GLU A 132 15.08 -24.85 16.36
C GLU A 132 14.01 -25.26 17.39
N GLN A 133 14.38 -26.09 18.36
CA GLN A 133 13.48 -26.57 19.41
C GLN A 133 13.19 -25.53 20.51
N GLU A 134 13.88 -24.39 20.54
CA GLU A 134 13.63 -23.34 21.53
C GLU A 134 12.33 -22.58 21.28
N LEU A 135 11.80 -22.64 20.06
CA LEU A 135 10.57 -21.95 19.67
C LEU A 135 9.40 -22.91 19.60
N ASP A 136 8.34 -22.61 20.35
CA ASP A 136 7.08 -23.31 20.28
C ASP A 136 6.26 -22.80 19.08
N VAL A 137 6.07 -23.69 18.10
CA VAL A 137 5.26 -23.47 16.89
C VAL A 137 4.02 -24.36 16.86
N THR A 138 3.61 -24.90 18.02
CA THR A 138 2.50 -25.85 18.12
C THR A 138 1.19 -25.22 17.68
N GLY A 139 0.55 -25.85 16.68
CA GLY A 139 -0.70 -25.37 16.10
C GLY A 139 -0.57 -24.08 15.29
N ILE A 140 0.62 -23.77 14.79
CA ILE A 140 0.85 -22.71 13.80
C ILE A 140 1.13 -23.35 12.44
N ASP A 141 0.43 -22.88 11.41
CA ASP A 141 0.61 -23.36 10.05
C ASP A 141 1.76 -22.62 9.37
N PHE A 142 2.53 -23.36 8.56
CA PHE A 142 3.58 -22.79 7.72
C PHE A 142 3.10 -22.61 6.27
N PRO A 143 3.48 -21.51 5.59
CA PRO A 143 4.24 -20.37 6.10
C PRO A 143 3.43 -19.48 7.05
N ILE A 144 4.09 -18.94 8.08
CA ILE A 144 3.43 -18.15 9.13
C ILE A 144 2.84 -16.86 8.54
N SER A 145 1.52 -16.74 8.59
CA SER A 145 0.79 -15.54 8.17
C SER A 145 0.85 -14.44 9.23
N LEU A 146 0.69 -13.16 8.82
CA LEU A 146 0.63 -12.02 9.75
C LEU A 146 -0.45 -12.19 10.84
N LYS A 147 -1.55 -12.89 10.54
CA LYS A 147 -2.64 -13.17 11.48
C LYS A 147 -2.22 -14.14 12.60
N GLN A 148 -1.25 -15.02 12.34
CA GLN A 148 -0.77 -16.02 13.30
C GLN A 148 0.40 -15.51 14.15
N VAL A 149 0.95 -14.32 13.86
CA VAL A 149 2.06 -13.74 14.62
C VAL A 149 1.68 -13.52 16.08
N SER A 150 0.47 -13.04 16.37
CA SER A 150 -0.01 -12.85 17.74
C SER A 150 -0.05 -14.15 18.55
N LYS A 151 -0.42 -15.27 17.92
CA LYS A 151 -0.38 -16.59 18.53
C LYS A 151 1.07 -17.02 18.82
N PHE A 152 1.97 -16.79 17.88
CA PHE A 152 3.40 -17.07 18.07
C PHE A 152 4.00 -16.28 19.24
N GLU A 153 3.68 -14.98 19.33
CA GLU A 153 4.13 -14.12 20.44
C GLU A 153 3.67 -14.65 21.80
N GLN A 154 2.42 -15.12 21.90
CA GLN A 154 1.86 -15.68 23.14
C GLN A 154 2.54 -16.99 23.56
N LEU A 155 2.87 -17.87 22.61
CA LEU A 155 3.53 -19.15 22.91
C LEU A 155 4.98 -18.95 23.38
N ASN A 156 5.69 -17.97 22.80
CA ASN A 156 7.14 -17.82 23.01
C ASN A 156 7.52 -16.66 23.94
N ASN A 157 6.55 -15.83 24.36
CA ASN A 157 6.78 -14.60 25.13
C ASN A 157 7.82 -13.67 24.46
N ILE A 158 7.64 -13.41 23.16
CA ILE A 158 8.50 -12.56 22.32
C ILE A 158 7.64 -11.45 21.73
N SER A 159 8.18 -10.25 21.64
CA SER A 159 7.56 -9.11 20.96
C SER A 159 8.06 -9.02 19.51
N ILE A 160 7.17 -9.04 18.52
CA ILE A 160 7.49 -9.05 17.10
C ILE A 160 6.88 -7.84 16.41
N ASN A 161 7.70 -7.14 15.63
CA ASN A 161 7.24 -6.13 14.69
C ASN A 161 7.56 -6.56 13.28
N VAL A 162 6.62 -6.41 12.35
CA VAL A 162 6.82 -6.76 10.94
C VAL A 162 6.65 -5.51 10.09
N TYR A 163 7.64 -5.23 9.26
CA TYR A 163 7.66 -4.12 8.30
C TYR A 163 7.60 -4.66 6.87
N GLY A 164 7.11 -3.86 5.92
CA GLY A 164 7.01 -4.20 4.51
C GLY A 164 7.93 -3.35 3.64
N LEU A 165 7.94 -3.65 2.35
CA LEU A 165 8.56 -2.84 1.31
C LEU A 165 7.50 -2.38 0.31
N GLU A 166 7.56 -1.10 -0.07
CA GLU A 166 6.76 -0.54 -1.15
C GLU A 166 7.68 0.02 -2.24
N LYS A 167 7.34 -0.29 -3.49
CA LYS A 167 8.05 0.23 -4.66
C LYS A 167 7.37 1.54 -5.07
N GLY A 168 8.13 2.63 -5.11
CA GLY A 168 7.68 3.93 -5.57
C GLY A 168 8.50 4.45 -6.75
N TYR A 169 8.04 5.53 -7.36
CA TYR A 169 8.78 6.25 -8.40
C TYR A 169 8.97 7.70 -7.94
N LYS A 170 10.22 8.13 -7.77
CA LYS A 170 10.57 9.53 -7.42
C LYS A 170 11.82 9.95 -8.19
N HIS A 171 11.82 11.18 -8.71
CA HIS A 171 12.96 11.76 -9.44
C HIS A 171 13.51 10.86 -10.54
N ASP A 172 12.63 10.35 -11.40
CA ASP A 172 12.94 9.47 -12.54
C ASP A 172 13.64 8.16 -12.18
N ARG A 173 13.50 7.70 -10.94
CA ARG A 173 14.10 6.46 -10.43
C ARG A 173 13.09 5.65 -9.63
N ASN A 174 13.19 4.33 -9.78
CA ASN A 174 12.54 3.38 -8.90
C ASN A 174 13.18 3.48 -7.51
N ILE A 175 12.35 3.71 -6.50
CA ILE A 175 12.76 3.73 -5.10
C ILE A 175 12.05 2.62 -4.34
N ILE A 176 12.73 2.07 -3.34
CA ILE A 176 12.16 1.08 -2.44
C ILE A 176 12.17 1.68 -1.05
N GLU A 177 10.96 1.87 -0.52
CA GLU A 177 10.72 2.45 0.78
C GLU A 177 10.26 1.36 1.74
N VAL A 178 10.83 1.35 2.95
CA VAL A 178 10.29 0.54 4.04
C VAL A 178 9.00 1.18 4.51
N VAL A 179 7.95 0.38 4.59
CA VAL A 179 6.60 0.77 5.00
C VAL A 179 6.16 -0.08 6.18
N GLY A 180 5.15 0.39 6.92
CA GLY A 180 4.58 -0.34 8.05
C GLY A 180 4.54 0.50 9.34
N PRO A 181 4.46 -0.15 10.51
CA PRO A 181 4.46 -1.60 10.70
C PRO A 181 3.22 -2.28 10.08
N LEU A 182 3.43 -3.40 9.38
CA LEU A 182 2.35 -4.30 8.90
C LEU A 182 1.75 -5.12 10.05
N TYR A 183 2.59 -5.43 11.04
CA TYR A 183 2.19 -5.98 12.32
C TYR A 183 3.00 -5.29 13.41
N PHE A 184 2.32 -4.79 14.45
CA PHE A 184 2.96 -4.18 15.59
C PHE A 184 2.49 -4.87 16.87
N THR A 185 3.45 -5.30 17.69
CA THR A 185 3.15 -5.94 18.96
C THR A 185 2.39 -4.98 19.89
N ARG A 186 1.29 -5.46 20.48
CA ARG A 186 0.56 -4.69 21.51
C ARG A 186 1.13 -4.90 22.91
N SER A 187 2.05 -5.85 23.05
CA SER A 187 2.68 -6.17 24.32
C SER A 187 3.96 -5.35 24.45
N HIS A 188 3.98 -4.39 25.37
CA HIS A 188 5.21 -3.70 25.77
C HIS A 188 6.11 -4.55 26.69
N LYS A 189 5.73 -5.80 26.97
CA LYS A 189 6.17 -6.57 28.14
C LYS A 189 7.51 -7.31 28.00
N THR A 190 8.35 -7.08 27.01
CA THR A 190 9.56 -7.91 26.87
C THR A 190 10.83 -7.14 26.47
N ASP A 191 11.96 -7.58 27.04
CA ASP A 191 13.34 -7.29 26.60
C ASP A 191 13.70 -8.00 25.28
N ARG A 192 12.88 -8.95 24.83
CA ARG A 192 13.14 -9.76 23.63
C ARG A 192 12.27 -9.28 22.46
N ARG A 193 12.63 -8.13 21.91
CA ARG A 193 11.99 -7.55 20.72
C ARG A 193 12.69 -7.98 19.43
N VAL A 194 11.90 -8.37 18.44
CA VAL A 194 12.39 -8.80 17.12
C VAL A 194 11.69 -7.99 16.03
N ASN A 195 12.49 -7.29 15.23
CA ASN A 195 12.02 -6.54 14.07
C ASN A 195 12.26 -7.37 12.80
N LEU A 196 11.20 -7.70 12.08
CA LEU A 196 11.21 -8.49 10.86
C LEU A 196 10.83 -7.63 9.65
N LEU A 197 11.40 -7.97 8.49
CA LEU A 197 11.04 -7.43 7.20
C LEU A 197 10.32 -8.51 6.39
N LEU A 198 9.09 -8.24 5.98
CA LEU A 198 8.34 -9.05 5.04
C LEU A 198 8.64 -8.56 3.63
N ILE A 199 9.16 -9.46 2.80
CA ILE A 199 9.34 -9.23 1.37
C ILE A 199 8.42 -10.17 0.61
N SER A 200 7.85 -9.64 -0.46
CA SER A 200 7.00 -10.41 -1.37
C SER A 200 7.64 -10.45 -2.75
N ASP A 201 7.55 -11.59 -3.42
CA ASP A 201 7.92 -11.68 -4.84
C ASP A 201 6.70 -11.35 -5.72
N ASP A 202 6.96 -11.19 -7.02
CA ASP A 202 5.89 -10.95 -8.00
C ASP A 202 4.96 -12.18 -8.14
N SER A 203 5.33 -13.32 -7.53
CA SER A 203 4.54 -14.54 -7.46
C SER A 203 3.62 -14.61 -6.22
N GLY A 204 3.59 -13.56 -5.40
CA GLY A 204 2.77 -13.49 -4.18
C GLY A 204 3.29 -14.36 -3.03
N ASN A 205 4.50 -14.94 -3.15
CA ASN A 205 5.16 -15.60 -2.04
C ASN A 205 5.70 -14.55 -1.08
N ASN A 206 5.66 -14.89 0.20
CA ASN A 206 6.14 -14.03 1.27
C ASN A 206 7.35 -14.67 1.94
N HIS A 207 8.35 -13.85 2.25
CA HIS A 207 9.56 -14.27 2.93
C HIS A 207 9.90 -13.28 4.05
N TYR A 208 10.22 -13.80 5.22
CA TYR A 208 10.61 -13.00 6.36
C TYR A 208 12.14 -12.90 6.44
N CYS A 209 12.63 -11.71 6.75
CA CYS A 209 14.04 -11.43 7.00
C CYS A 209 14.20 -10.70 8.34
N LEU A 210 15.35 -10.86 8.98
CA LEU A 210 15.65 -10.18 10.24
C LEU A 210 16.18 -8.76 9.99
N ILE A 211 15.57 -7.75 10.62
CA ILE A 211 16.11 -6.38 10.64
C ILE A 211 17.08 -6.27 11.82
N ARG A 212 18.40 -6.24 11.53
CA ARG A 212 19.44 -6.08 12.55
C ARG A 212 19.65 -4.63 12.98
N ASN A 213 19.31 -3.66 12.12
CA ASN A 213 19.50 -2.24 12.42
C ASN A 213 18.45 -1.38 11.71
N MET A 214 17.42 -0.97 12.45
CA MET A 214 16.31 -0.18 11.91
C MET A 214 16.76 1.21 11.43
N SER A 215 17.58 1.88 12.23
CA SER A 215 18.10 3.22 11.91
C SER A 215 18.83 3.25 10.56
N ARG A 216 19.70 2.27 10.32
CA ARG A 216 20.45 2.11 9.06
C ARG A 216 19.52 1.78 7.88
N LEU A 217 18.44 1.05 8.13
CA LEU A 217 17.48 0.67 7.11
C LEU A 217 16.68 1.88 6.59
N ILE A 218 16.26 2.77 7.50
CA ILE A 218 15.30 3.86 7.20
C ILE A 218 15.97 5.24 7.07
N SER A 219 17.21 5.42 7.53
CA SER A 219 17.89 6.73 7.60
C SER A 219 17.78 7.58 6.32
N LYS A 220 18.00 6.97 5.15
CA LYS A 220 17.91 7.60 3.82
C LYS A 220 16.49 8.03 3.42
N GLN A 221 15.45 7.37 3.93
CA GLN A 221 14.05 7.77 3.69
C GLN A 221 13.70 9.03 4.49
N LEU A 222 14.27 9.17 5.68
CA LEU A 222 13.88 10.23 6.61
C LEU A 222 14.65 11.54 6.42
N SER A 223 15.92 11.50 6.00
CA SER A 223 16.65 12.72 5.62
C SER A 223 17.92 12.40 4.85
N GLY A 224 18.40 13.38 4.07
CA GLY A 224 19.67 13.28 3.35
C GLY A 224 20.93 13.35 4.22
N LYS A 225 20.81 13.50 5.56
CA LYS A 225 21.96 13.65 6.47
C LYS A 225 22.36 12.33 7.12
N GLN A 226 23.68 12.11 7.27
CA GLN A 226 24.29 10.85 7.69
C GLN A 226 24.43 10.66 9.22
N HIS A 227 23.45 11.10 10.03
CA HIS A 227 23.50 10.90 11.48
C HIS A 227 22.65 9.69 11.91
N SER A 228 23.09 8.98 12.95
CA SER A 228 22.31 7.91 13.57
C SER A 228 21.02 8.49 14.14
N LYS A 229 19.89 7.93 13.72
CA LYS A 229 18.55 8.33 14.17
C LYS A 229 18.04 7.27 15.14
N PHE A 230 17.54 7.69 16.29
CA PHE A 230 16.90 6.78 17.25
C PHE A 230 15.42 6.70 16.88
N LEU A 231 14.92 5.51 16.56
CA LEU A 231 13.56 5.33 16.08
C LEU A 231 12.71 4.67 17.15
N CYS A 232 11.50 5.18 17.34
CA CYS A 232 10.49 4.46 18.10
C CYS A 232 9.87 3.38 17.21
N ASP A 233 9.96 2.11 17.61
CA ASP A 233 9.43 1.01 16.82
C ASP A 233 7.89 1.10 16.62
N GLY A 234 7.17 1.75 17.55
CA GLY A 234 5.71 1.85 17.54
C GLY A 234 5.12 2.97 16.70
N CYS A 235 5.64 4.19 16.84
CA CYS A 235 5.13 5.34 16.08
C CYS A 235 6.03 5.72 14.88
N LEU A 236 7.19 5.07 14.73
CA LEU A 236 8.20 5.35 13.70
C LEU A 236 8.73 6.80 13.68
N VAL A 237 8.48 7.58 14.73
CA VAL A 237 9.09 8.90 14.93
C VAL A 237 10.57 8.71 15.26
N TYR A 238 11.40 9.59 14.70
CA TYR A 238 12.84 9.59 14.93
C TYR A 238 13.28 10.72 15.86
N PHE A 239 14.28 10.42 16.67
CA PHE A 239 14.87 11.30 17.67
C PHE A 239 16.36 11.46 17.45
N SER A 240 16.89 12.60 17.90
CA SER A 240 18.31 12.92 17.81
C SER A 240 19.18 12.21 18.86
N SER A 241 18.56 11.66 19.91
CA SER A 241 19.26 10.99 21.02
C SER A 241 18.40 9.88 21.62
N ASP A 242 19.07 8.91 22.26
CA ASP A 242 18.44 7.79 22.95
C ASP A 242 17.55 8.25 24.11
N ILE A 243 18.03 9.22 24.91
CA ILE A 243 17.27 9.83 26.02
C ILE A 243 15.92 10.40 25.54
N LYS A 244 15.89 11.02 24.35
CA LYS A 244 14.63 11.57 23.80
C LYS A 244 13.69 10.46 23.34
N LEU A 245 14.23 9.37 22.80
CA LEU A 245 13.45 8.19 22.45
C LEU A 245 12.86 7.53 23.70
N GLU A 246 13.65 7.37 24.76
CA GLU A 246 13.19 6.80 26.03
C GLU A 246 12.08 7.65 26.65
N ASN A 247 12.27 8.97 26.70
CA ASN A 247 11.23 9.90 27.15
C ASN A 247 9.96 9.78 26.32
N HIS A 248 10.09 9.75 24.99
CA HIS A 248 8.96 9.54 24.10
C HIS A 248 8.24 8.22 24.38
N GLN A 249 8.97 7.11 24.51
CA GLN A 249 8.39 5.80 24.81
C GLN A 249 7.67 5.75 26.15
N LYS A 250 8.15 6.52 27.13
CA LYS A 250 7.61 6.55 28.49
C LYS A 250 6.38 7.47 28.64
N TYR A 251 6.36 8.61 27.97
CA TYR A 251 5.37 9.67 28.23
C TYR A 251 4.48 10.03 27.04
N ASP A 252 4.93 9.79 25.80
CA ASP A 252 4.24 10.29 24.59
C ASP A 252 3.67 9.15 23.73
N CYS A 253 4.43 8.07 23.55
CA CYS A 253 4.13 7.00 22.61
C CYS A 253 2.89 6.21 23.07
N GLY A 254 1.82 6.23 22.28
CA GLY A 254 0.57 5.54 22.61
C GLY A 254 -0.27 6.21 23.69
N HIS A 255 0.15 7.38 24.17
CA HIS A 255 -0.66 8.23 25.06
C HIS A 255 -1.39 9.27 24.23
N VAL A 256 -2.68 9.50 24.53
CA VAL A 256 -3.37 10.69 24.02
C VAL A 256 -2.84 11.87 24.80
N VAL A 257 -1.86 12.58 24.24
CA VAL A 257 -1.41 13.85 24.80
C VAL A 257 -2.45 14.89 24.39
N VAL A 258 -3.25 15.33 25.35
CA VAL A 258 -4.02 16.57 25.20
C VAL A 258 -3.03 17.69 25.47
N GLU A 259 -2.47 18.28 24.42
CA GLU A 259 -1.81 19.56 24.55
C GLU A 259 -2.89 20.60 24.86
N THR A 260 -3.07 20.88 26.14
CA THR A 260 -3.92 22.00 26.56
C THR A 260 -3.23 23.29 26.16
N PRO A 261 -3.97 24.28 25.62
CA PRO A 261 -3.38 25.56 25.25
C PRO A 261 -2.62 26.15 26.44
N SER A 262 -1.33 26.40 26.27
CA SER A 262 -0.52 27.05 27.30
C SER A 262 -0.77 28.55 27.32
N ASP A 263 -0.74 29.15 28.50
CA ASP A 263 -0.72 30.62 28.68
C ASP A 263 0.68 31.22 28.47
N ASN A 264 1.64 30.40 28.03
CA ASN A 264 2.98 30.85 27.64
C ASN A 264 2.90 31.89 26.52
N LEU A 265 3.85 32.83 26.53
CA LEU A 265 3.95 33.87 25.52
C LEU A 265 4.90 33.43 24.40
N LYS A 266 4.44 33.50 23.15
CA LYS A 266 5.27 33.38 21.94
C LYS A 266 5.47 34.75 21.28
N LYS A 267 6.63 34.98 20.66
CA LYS A 267 6.84 36.17 19.82
C LYS A 267 6.22 35.96 18.44
N ASN A 268 5.39 36.90 17.99
CA ASN A 268 4.86 36.88 16.63
C ASN A 268 5.89 37.41 15.62
N LYS A 269 5.56 37.37 14.32
CA LYS A 269 6.41 37.88 13.23
C LYS A 269 6.70 39.40 13.29
N TYR A 270 6.03 40.12 14.20
CA TYR A 270 6.20 41.55 14.46
C TYR A 270 6.96 41.81 15.78
N GLY A 271 7.45 40.76 16.46
CA GLY A 271 8.22 40.86 17.70
C GLY A 271 7.38 41.00 18.97
N GLU A 272 6.05 40.95 18.89
CA GLU A 272 5.14 41.12 20.03
C GLU A 272 4.92 39.79 20.76
N ASN A 273 4.87 39.84 22.08
CA ASN A 273 4.53 38.68 22.91
C ASN A 273 3.02 38.45 22.87
N ILE A 274 2.60 37.31 22.31
CA ILE A 274 1.20 36.89 22.24
C ILE A 274 1.01 35.56 22.98
N PRO A 275 -0.13 35.35 23.66
CA PRO A 275 -0.43 34.06 24.28
C PRO A 275 -0.48 32.93 23.23
N GLU A 276 0.12 31.78 23.55
CA GLU A 276 0.17 30.61 22.67
C GLU A 276 -1.22 30.07 22.35
N ASN A 277 -2.13 30.16 23.33
CA ASN A 277 -3.52 29.72 23.27
C ASN A 277 -4.45 30.58 22.39
N ILE A 278 -3.99 31.72 21.86
CA ILE A 278 -4.82 32.59 21.01
C ILE A 278 -4.40 32.44 19.54
N LEU A 279 -5.28 31.85 18.72
CA LEU A 279 -5.14 31.80 17.27
C LEU A 279 -5.61 33.12 16.65
N LYS A 280 -4.68 33.86 16.03
CA LYS A 280 -4.99 35.04 15.20
C LYS A 280 -4.48 34.83 13.78
N PHE A 281 -5.28 35.22 12.80
CA PHE A 281 -4.83 35.27 11.42
C PHE A 281 -3.72 36.29 11.27
N THR A 282 -2.55 35.86 10.79
CA THR A 282 -1.36 36.72 10.65
C THR A 282 -1.26 37.35 9.26
N ASN A 283 -1.95 36.78 8.27
CA ASN A 283 -1.90 37.18 6.87
C ASN A 283 -3.27 37.77 6.47
N PHE A 284 -3.54 39.00 6.93
CA PHE A 284 -4.80 39.70 6.69
C PHE A 284 -5.04 39.95 5.20
N GLU A 285 -3.97 40.12 4.43
CA GLU A 285 -3.99 40.26 2.97
C GLU A 285 -4.65 39.07 2.27
N ARG A 286 -4.56 37.86 2.85
CA ARG A 286 -5.19 36.64 2.31
C ARG A 286 -6.69 36.54 2.62
N LYS A 287 -7.22 37.44 3.44
CA LYS A 287 -8.67 37.58 3.69
C LYS A 287 -9.34 38.53 2.71
N LEU A 288 -8.57 39.28 1.94
CA LEU A 288 -9.13 40.17 0.93
C LEU A 288 -9.76 39.31 -0.17
N LYS A 289 -11.04 39.56 -0.47
CA LYS A 289 -11.70 38.94 -1.62
C LYS A 289 -10.93 39.34 -2.88
N VAL A 290 -10.31 38.36 -3.53
CA VAL A 290 -9.75 38.57 -4.86
C VAL A 290 -10.90 38.68 -5.87
N PRO A 291 -10.80 39.56 -6.88
CA PRO A 291 -11.93 39.88 -7.76
C PRO A 291 -12.50 38.68 -8.54
N PHE A 292 -11.66 37.69 -8.83
CA PHE A 292 -12.04 36.40 -9.41
C PHE A 292 -11.05 35.34 -8.96
N VAL A 293 -11.53 34.10 -8.81
CA VAL A 293 -10.70 32.92 -8.54
C VAL A 293 -11.04 31.87 -9.58
N VAL A 294 -10.02 31.34 -10.25
CA VAL A 294 -10.16 30.22 -11.19
C VAL A 294 -9.53 29.00 -10.56
N TYR A 295 -10.32 27.97 -10.31
CA TYR A 295 -9.84 26.64 -9.95
C TYR A 295 -9.93 25.76 -11.19
N ALA A 296 -8.79 25.30 -11.68
CA ALA A 296 -8.73 24.41 -12.82
C ALA A 296 -8.13 23.08 -12.38
N ASP A 297 -8.93 22.02 -12.50
CA ASP A 297 -8.57 20.65 -12.18
C ASP A 297 -8.21 19.93 -13.49
N PHE A 298 -6.91 19.79 -13.76
CA PHE A 298 -6.41 19.15 -14.97
C PHE A 298 -5.88 17.76 -14.64
N GLU A 299 -6.75 16.75 -14.69
CA GLU A 299 -6.35 15.34 -14.69
C GLU A 299 -5.74 14.94 -16.06
N THR A 300 -4.66 15.59 -16.49
CA THR A 300 -4.04 15.37 -17.80
C THR A 300 -2.52 15.34 -17.73
N ILE A 301 -1.89 14.45 -18.49
CA ILE A 301 -0.44 14.39 -18.67
C ILE A 301 -0.08 15.04 -20.01
N LEU A 302 0.99 15.83 -20.01
CA LEU A 302 1.58 16.42 -21.21
C LEU A 302 2.51 15.39 -21.87
N GLU A 303 2.31 15.11 -23.16
CA GLU A 303 3.26 14.31 -23.93
C GLU A 303 4.35 15.20 -24.54
N PRO A 304 5.62 14.73 -24.61
CA PRO A 304 6.68 15.46 -25.28
C PRO A 304 6.39 15.62 -26.77
N ILE A 305 6.35 16.86 -27.25
CA ILE A 305 6.12 17.18 -28.67
C ILE A 305 7.38 16.84 -29.45
N GLN A 306 7.31 15.83 -30.32
CA GLN A 306 8.38 15.47 -31.25
C GLN A 306 8.15 16.15 -32.61
N THR A 307 8.47 17.44 -32.72
CA THR A 307 8.54 18.09 -34.03
C THR A 307 9.58 19.19 -34.03
N GLU A 308 10.56 19.09 -34.95
CA GLU A 308 11.40 20.21 -35.40
C GLU A 308 10.64 21.16 -36.35
N GLN A 309 9.32 21.27 -36.21
CA GLN A 309 8.48 22.12 -37.05
C GLN A 309 7.81 23.20 -36.18
N ASN A 310 8.08 24.45 -36.55
CA ASN A 310 7.87 25.68 -35.77
C ASN A 310 6.42 26.19 -35.68
N GLU A 311 5.39 25.38 -35.94
CA GLU A 311 4.01 25.85 -35.80
C GLU A 311 3.15 24.80 -35.09
N LEU A 312 2.81 25.10 -33.83
CA LEU A 312 1.79 24.38 -33.07
C LEU A 312 0.42 24.91 -33.48
N ASP A 313 -0.50 24.00 -33.77
CA ASP A 313 -1.87 24.35 -34.13
C ASP A 313 -2.64 24.74 -32.85
N PRO A 314 -3.16 25.98 -32.76
CA PRO A 314 -3.90 26.45 -31.59
C PRO A 314 -5.25 25.76 -31.38
N GLU A 315 -5.77 25.02 -32.36
CA GLU A 315 -7.03 24.28 -32.24
C GLU A 315 -6.87 22.85 -31.70
N ILE A 316 -5.64 22.37 -31.53
CA ILE A 316 -5.36 20.98 -31.12
C ILE A 316 -4.90 20.93 -29.65
N SER A 317 -5.55 20.09 -28.84
CA SER A 317 -5.08 19.82 -27.47
C SER A 317 -3.98 18.75 -27.48
N TYR A 318 -2.80 19.10 -26.98
CA TYR A 318 -1.66 18.18 -26.84
C TYR A 318 -1.65 17.45 -25.48
N THR A 319 -2.82 17.30 -24.86
CA THR A 319 -2.99 16.62 -23.56
C THR A 319 -3.69 15.27 -23.76
N VAL A 320 -3.18 14.20 -23.15
CA VAL A 320 -3.78 12.87 -23.22
C VAL A 320 -4.52 12.55 -21.92
N LYS A 321 -5.78 12.13 -22.05
CA LYS A 321 -6.62 11.67 -20.94
C LYS A 321 -6.30 10.21 -20.62
N HIS A 322 -5.81 9.95 -19.42
CA HIS A 322 -5.21 8.65 -19.08
C HIS A 322 -6.25 7.64 -18.56
N THR A 323 -6.71 6.71 -19.41
CA THR A 323 -7.43 5.48 -19.01
C THR A 323 -6.79 4.28 -19.71
N ASN A 324 -5.76 3.70 -19.08
CA ASN A 324 -4.99 2.60 -19.69
C ASN A 324 -5.72 1.25 -19.59
N THR A 325 -5.78 0.55 -20.73
CA THR A 325 -6.22 -0.85 -20.84
C THR A 325 -5.09 -1.66 -21.48
N PHE A 326 -4.65 -2.75 -20.83
CA PHE A 326 -3.75 -3.76 -21.41
C PHE A 326 -4.39 -5.15 -21.29
N LEU A 327 -4.18 -5.99 -22.31
CA LEU A 327 -4.85 -7.28 -22.53
C LEU A 327 -3.82 -8.41 -22.47
N ILE A 328 -3.97 -9.37 -21.55
CA ILE A 328 -3.22 -10.65 -21.57
C ILE A 328 -4.18 -11.77 -21.09
N LEU A 329 -4.32 -12.82 -21.90
CA LEU A 329 -5.18 -13.99 -21.69
C LEU A 329 -4.43 -15.13 -20.97
N LEU A 330 -5.14 -15.95 -20.17
CA LEU A 330 -4.98 -17.43 -19.95
C LEU A 330 -5.92 -17.92 -18.78
N PRO A 331 -6.14 -19.25 -18.57
CA PRO A 331 -7.46 -19.84 -18.30
C PRO A 331 -7.87 -19.96 -16.82
N ILE A 332 -9.18 -19.92 -16.58
CA ILE A 332 -9.84 -19.97 -15.25
C ILE A 332 -10.51 -21.33 -15.04
N THR A 333 -10.44 -21.86 -13.81
CA THR A 333 -11.05 -23.15 -13.41
C THR A 333 -12.58 -23.05 -13.23
N LEU A 334 -13.31 -24.14 -13.55
CA LEU A 334 -14.79 -24.23 -13.59
C LEU A 334 -15.56 -23.67 -12.37
N ASN A 335 -15.05 -23.82 -11.14
CA ASN A 335 -15.76 -23.37 -9.93
C ASN A 335 -15.84 -21.85 -9.79
N ALA A 336 -14.81 -21.12 -10.21
CA ALA A 336 -14.84 -19.66 -10.24
C ALA A 336 -15.82 -19.15 -11.31
N ILE A 337 -15.95 -19.89 -12.42
CA ILE A 337 -16.87 -19.59 -13.50
C ILE A 337 -18.34 -19.73 -13.03
N LEU A 338 -18.68 -20.77 -12.27
CA LEU A 338 -20.04 -20.98 -11.74
C LEU A 338 -20.50 -19.86 -10.79
N ILE A 339 -19.62 -19.39 -9.91
CA ILE A 339 -19.92 -18.29 -8.98
C ILE A 339 -20.11 -16.99 -9.75
N ILE A 340 -19.21 -16.69 -10.69
CA ILE A 340 -19.29 -15.52 -11.57
C ILE A 340 -20.60 -15.54 -12.38
N LEU A 341 -20.94 -16.67 -13.02
CA LEU A 341 -22.15 -16.81 -13.85
C LEU A 341 -23.45 -16.63 -13.04
N SER A 342 -23.53 -17.16 -11.82
CA SER A 342 -24.75 -17.09 -10.99
C SER A 342 -25.10 -15.65 -10.55
N ARG A 343 -24.08 -14.83 -10.25
CA ARG A 343 -24.24 -13.42 -9.87
C ARG A 343 -24.34 -12.51 -11.09
N PHE A 344 -23.78 -12.93 -12.23
CA PHE A 344 -23.94 -12.25 -13.51
C PHE A 344 -25.42 -12.11 -13.91
N SER A 345 -26.18 -13.20 -13.74
CA SER A 345 -27.62 -13.21 -13.99
C SER A 345 -28.39 -12.24 -13.09
N ARG A 346 -27.96 -12.04 -11.83
CA ARG A 346 -28.58 -11.08 -10.90
C ARG A 346 -28.22 -9.64 -11.23
N LEU A 347 -26.95 -9.38 -11.57
CA LEU A 347 -26.48 -8.05 -11.95
C LEU A 347 -27.15 -7.53 -13.23
N LEU A 348 -27.32 -8.40 -14.23
CA LEU A 348 -28.10 -8.08 -15.43
C LEU A 348 -29.58 -7.82 -15.11
N GLY A 349 -30.19 -8.62 -14.23
CA GLY A 349 -31.56 -8.40 -13.76
C GLY A 349 -31.74 -7.05 -13.05
N ASP A 350 -30.85 -6.71 -12.12
CA ASP A 350 -30.85 -5.44 -11.40
C ASP A 350 -30.67 -4.24 -12.33
N LEU A 351 -29.80 -4.34 -13.35
CA LEU A 351 -29.56 -3.28 -14.32
C LEU A 351 -30.74 -3.08 -15.28
N MET A 352 -31.47 -4.14 -15.63
CA MET A 352 -32.71 -4.01 -16.41
C MET A 352 -33.90 -3.46 -15.60
N HIS A 353 -33.87 -3.54 -14.27
CA HIS A 353 -34.91 -3.02 -13.38
C HIS A 353 -34.73 -1.54 -12.98
N ILE A 354 -33.64 -0.89 -13.40
CA ILE A 354 -33.51 0.57 -13.32
C ILE A 354 -34.50 1.16 -14.34
N LYS A 355 -35.72 1.44 -13.86
CA LYS A 355 -36.79 2.02 -14.68
C LYS A 355 -36.30 3.28 -15.36
N PHE A 356 -36.37 3.27 -16.68
CA PHE A 356 -36.30 4.45 -17.53
C PHE A 356 -37.56 5.27 -17.27
N SER A 357 -37.39 6.45 -16.68
CA SER A 357 -38.36 7.54 -16.70
C SER A 357 -37.67 8.76 -17.28
#